data_AF-A0A927TJW5-F1
#
_entry.id   AF-A0A927TJW5-F1
#
_cell.length_a   1.000
_cell.length_b   1.000
_cell.length_c   1.000
_cell.angle_alpha   90.00
_cell.angle_beta   90.00
_cell.angle_gamma   90.00
#
_symmetry.space_group_name_H-M   'P 1'
#
loop_
_entity.id
_entity.type
_entity.pdbx_description
1 polymer ?
#
loop_
_entity_poly.entity_id
_entity_poly.type
_entity_poly.pdbx_seq_one_letter_code
_entity_poly.pdbx_strand_id
1 'polypeptide(L)'
;MANSLIQFRTDESSRIKASSICEKLGIDLQTYMRMCISRLIQENGIPFTMNLNDLSENKAVKAMKTASRIAAANGLSDMTLDEINAEIAEARK
;
A
#
# COMPACT_ATOMS: atom_id res chain seq x y z
N MET A 1 -12.51 33.60 -0.08
CA MET A 1 -12.63 32.15 -0.37
C MET A 1 -14.06 31.74 -0.07
N ALA A 2 -14.72 31.03 -0.98
CA ALA A 2 -16.08 30.55 -0.73
C ALA A 2 -16.03 29.43 0.31
N ASN A 3 -16.77 29.57 1.40
CA ASN A 3 -16.91 28.52 2.40
C ASN A 3 -18.15 27.69 2.05
N SER A 4 -17.96 26.39 1.91
CA SER A 4 -19.06 25.44 1.65
C SER A 4 -19.25 24.53 2.87
N LEU A 5 -20.50 24.33 3.27
CA LEU A 5 -20.85 23.41 4.35
C LEU A 5 -21.05 22.01 3.79
N ILE A 6 -20.42 21.01 4.41
CA ILE A 6 -20.62 19.58 4.10
C ILE A 6 -21.23 18.92 5.34
N GLN A 7 -22.36 18.22 5.16
CA GLN A 7 -23.04 17.48 6.22
C GLN A 7 -23.00 15.97 5.94
N PHE A 8 -22.68 15.19 6.97
CA PHE A 8 -22.64 13.72 6.90
C PHE A 8 -23.66 13.13 7.87
N ARG A 9 -24.38 12.08 7.44
CA ARG A 9 -25.19 11.25 8.34
C ARG A 9 -24.35 10.07 8.81
N THR A 10 -24.31 9.84 10.12
CA THR A 10 -23.59 8.73 10.73
C THR A 10 -24.18 8.43 12.10
N ASP A 11 -23.97 7.22 12.61
CA ASP A 11 -24.37 6.85 13.95
C ASP A 11 -23.54 7.60 14.99
N GLU A 12 -24.19 7.96 16.10
CA GLU A 12 -23.56 8.65 17.23
C GLU A 12 -22.31 7.93 17.72
N SER A 13 -22.40 6.60 17.89
CA SER A 13 -21.28 5.77 18.36
C SER A 13 -20.09 5.79 17.41
N SER A 14 -20.34 5.83 16.10
CA SER A 14 -19.30 5.85 15.08
C SER A 14 -18.59 7.21 15.07
N ARG A 15 -19.34 8.31 15.22
CA ARG A 15 -18.77 9.65 15.33
C ARG A 15 -17.88 9.79 16.56
N ILE A 16 -18.34 9.33 17.73
CA ILE A 16 -17.58 9.40 18.99
C ILE A 16 -16.27 8.60 18.86
N LYS A 17 -16.33 7.37 18.34
CA LYS A 17 -15.13 6.53 18.13
C LYS A 17 -14.14 7.20 17.18
N ALA A 18 -14.60 7.71 16.04
CA ALA A 18 -13.74 8.38 15.06
C ALA A 18 -13.10 9.65 15.65
N SER A 19 -13.86 10.45 16.40
CA SER A 19 -13.36 11.66 17.06
C SER A 19 -12.27 11.32 18.09
N SER A 20 -12.48 10.28 18.91
CA SER A 20 -11.49 9.82 19.89
C SER A 20 -10.18 9.34 19.24
N ILE A 21 -10.26 8.67 18.08
CA ILE A 21 -9.07 8.29 17.31
C ILE A 21 -8.32 9.53 16.82
N CYS A 22 -9.03 10.50 16.25
CA CYS A 22 -8.43 11.75 15.76
C CYS A 22 -7.76 12.53 16.90
N GLU A 23 -8.43 12.66 18.05
CA GLU A 23 -7.91 13.35 19.24
C GLU A 23 -6.62 12.71 19.76
N LYS A 24 -6.55 11.37 19.79
CA LYS A 24 -5.32 10.65 20.15
C LYS A 24 -4.17 10.89 19.18
N LEU A 25 -4.48 11.21 17.92
CA LEU A 25 -3.50 11.61 16.90
C LEU A 25 -3.19 13.12 16.93
N GLY A 26 -3.82 13.88 17.84
CA GLY A 26 -3.60 15.32 17.99
C GLY A 26 -4.35 16.19 16.97
N ILE A 27 -5.38 15.66 16.31
CA ILE A 27 -6.19 16.37 15.31
C ILE A 27 -7.68 16.23 15.59
N ASP A 28 -8.49 17.18 15.12
CA ASP A 28 -9.95 17.04 15.17
C ASP A 28 -10.49 16.27 13.95
N LEU A 29 -11.72 15.77 14.07
CA LEU A 29 -12.39 15.00 13.01
C LEU A 29 -12.61 15.81 11.71
N GLN A 30 -12.84 17.12 11.80
CA GLN A 30 -13.02 17.96 10.61
C GLN A 30 -11.69 18.15 9.87
N THR A 31 -10.59 18.30 10.59
CA THR A 31 -9.24 18.35 10.05
C THR A 31 -8.91 17.07 9.32
N TYR A 32 -9.22 15.91 9.90
CA TYR A 32 -9.10 14.62 9.22
C TYR A 32 -9.90 14.57 7.92
N MET A 33 -11.19 14.95 7.93
CA MET A 33 -12.02 14.95 6.73
C MET A 33 -11.49 15.90 5.63
N ARG A 34 -10.97 17.07 6.01
CA ARG A 34 -10.32 17.99 5.07
C ARG A 34 -9.08 17.36 4.41
N MET A 35 -8.25 16.66 5.19
CA MET A 35 -7.09 15.94 4.65
C MET A 35 -7.52 14.86 3.65
N CYS A 36 -8.57 14.10 3.94
CA CYS A 36 -9.10 13.10 3.01
C CYS A 36 -9.56 13.73 1.69
N ILE A 37 -10.24 14.88 1.73
CA ILE A 37 -10.65 15.61 0.52
C ILE A 37 -9.43 16.08 -0.27
N SER A 38 -8.44 16.69 0.39
CA SER A 38 -7.20 17.13 -0.26
C SER A 38 -6.47 15.96 -0.92
N ARG A 39 -6.39 14.82 -0.23
CA ARG A 39 -5.72 13.62 -0.75
C ARG A 39 -6.47 13.01 -1.92
N LEU A 40 -7.80 12.98 -1.86
CA LEU A 40 -8.64 12.51 -2.95
C LEU A 40 -8.38 13.28 -4.25
N ILE A 41 -8.28 14.61 -4.15
CA ILE A 41 -7.97 15.48 -5.29
C ILE A 41 -6.54 15.24 -5.79
N GLN A 42 -5.57 15.15 -4.87
CA GLN A 42 -4.16 14.97 -5.22
C GLN A 42 -3.89 13.63 -5.92
N GLU A 43 -4.52 12.56 -5.47
CA GLU A 43 -4.33 11.21 -6.02
C GLU A 43 -5.29 10.89 -7.17
N ASN A 44 -6.25 11.77 -7.44
CA ASN A 44 -7.37 11.50 -8.36
C ASN A 44 -8.04 10.14 -8.05
N GLY A 45 -8.25 9.86 -6.76
CA GLY A 45 -8.64 8.53 -6.26
C GLY A 45 -9.05 8.55 -4.78
N ILE A 46 -9.50 7.41 -4.23
CA ILE A 46 -9.95 7.33 -2.83
C ILE A 46 -8.72 7.27 -1.89
N PRO A 47 -8.68 8.06 -0.79
CA PRO A 47 -7.55 8.16 0.12
C PRO A 47 -7.44 6.98 1.12
N PHE A 48 -7.79 5.78 0.65
CA PHE A 48 -7.56 4.49 1.29
C PHE A 48 -7.67 3.41 0.23
N THR A 49 -6.85 2.36 0.34
CA THR A 49 -6.88 1.24 -0.61
C THR A 49 -8.14 0.42 -0.38
N MET A 50 -9.05 0.42 -1.36
CA MET A 50 -10.31 -0.34 -1.32
C MET A 50 -10.11 -1.69 -2.01
N ASN A 51 -9.42 -2.61 -1.33
CA ASN A 51 -9.14 -3.93 -1.87
C ASN A 51 -9.49 -5.00 -0.85
N LEU A 52 -10.17 -6.07 -1.27
CA LEU A 52 -10.19 -7.36 -0.56
C LEU A 52 -8.86 -8.09 -0.79
N ASN A 53 -7.74 -7.39 -0.61
CA ASN A 53 -6.46 -8.06 -0.63
C ASN A 53 -6.37 -8.83 0.67
N ASP A 54 -6.31 -10.15 0.59
CA ASP A 54 -5.80 -10.97 1.67
C ASP A 54 -4.55 -10.26 2.22
N LEU A 55 -4.58 -9.90 3.50
CA LEU A 55 -3.51 -9.19 4.21
C LEU A 55 -2.18 -9.96 4.26
N SER A 56 -2.01 -11.02 3.46
CA SER A 56 -1.04 -12.09 3.72
C SER A 56 0.20 -12.11 2.81
N GLU A 57 0.23 -11.40 1.67
CA GLU A 57 1.45 -11.39 0.84
C GLU A 57 2.07 -10.02 0.68
N ASN A 58 3.11 -9.79 1.49
CA ASN A 58 4.11 -8.75 1.28
C ASN A 58 4.58 -8.77 -0.19
N LYS A 59 4.57 -7.61 -0.86
CA LYS A 59 4.99 -7.47 -2.27
C LYS A 59 6.37 -8.09 -2.53
N ALA A 60 7.29 -8.02 -1.57
CA ALA A 60 8.60 -8.65 -1.65
C ALA A 60 8.50 -10.19 -1.73
N VAL A 61 7.64 -10.80 -0.92
CA VAL A 61 7.39 -12.25 -0.93
C VAL A 61 6.77 -12.68 -2.25
N LYS A 62 5.81 -11.92 -2.78
CA LYS A 62 5.22 -12.18 -4.10
C LYS A 62 6.25 -12.09 -5.23
N ALA A 63 7.12 -11.09 -5.19
CA ALA A 63 8.20 -10.93 -6.15
C ALA A 63 9.20 -12.11 -6.07
N MET A 64 9.61 -12.51 -4.85
CA MET A 64 10.50 -13.66 -4.64
C MET A 64 9.88 -14.97 -5.14
N LYS A 65 8.61 -15.24 -4.85
CA LYS A 65 7.90 -16.41 -5.37
C LYS A 65 7.82 -16.42 -6.90
N THR A 66 7.62 -15.23 -7.49
CA THR A 66 7.57 -15.09 -8.95
C THR A 66 8.95 -15.33 -9.57
N ALA A 67 10.01 -14.75 -9.01
CA ALA A 67 11.39 -15.00 -9.44
C ALA A 67 11.78 -16.48 -9.33
N SER A 68 11.42 -17.12 -8.21
CA SER A 68 11.68 -18.56 -7.98
C SER A 68 10.98 -19.43 -9.03
N ARG A 69 9.72 -19.11 -9.37
CA ARG A 69 8.98 -19.81 -10.41
C ARG A 69 9.60 -19.63 -11.80
N ILE A 70 10.08 -18.43 -12.12
CA ILE A 70 10.77 -18.14 -13.39
C ILE A 70 12.09 -18.92 -13.46
N ALA A 71 12.87 -18.93 -12.38
CA ALA A 71 14.13 -19.68 -12.32
C ALA A 71 13.89 -21.18 -12.57
N ALA A 72 12.91 -21.78 -11.89
CA ALA A 72 12.54 -23.19 -12.09
C ALA A 72 12.07 -23.48 -13.52
N ALA A 73 11.26 -22.60 -14.11
CA ALA A 73 10.78 -22.75 -15.49
C ALA A 73 11.91 -22.68 -16.53
N ASN A 74 12.99 -21.95 -16.23
CA ASN A 74 14.18 -21.85 -17.09
C ASN A 74 15.27 -22.86 -16.71
N GLY A 75 15.02 -23.76 -15.74
CA GLY A 75 16.00 -24.75 -15.30
C GLY A 75 17.20 -24.16 -14.52
N LEU A 76 17.07 -22.92 -14.03
CA LEU A 76 18.10 -22.17 -13.32
C LEU A 76 17.96 -22.29 -11.79
N SER A 77 17.08 -23.17 -11.31
CA SER A 77 16.76 -23.32 -9.88
C SER A 77 17.90 -23.89 -9.04
N ASP A 78 18.79 -24.67 -9.65
CA ASP A 78 19.78 -25.50 -8.94
C ASP A 78 21.23 -25.13 -9.30
N MET A 79 21.46 -23.92 -9.83
CA MET A 79 22.80 -23.45 -10.19
C MET A 79 23.69 -23.31 -8.96
N THR A 80 24.93 -23.78 -9.08
CA THR A 80 25.95 -23.61 -8.06
C THR A 80 26.49 -22.17 -8.05
N LEU A 81 27.11 -21.78 -6.94
CA LEU A 81 27.70 -20.44 -6.80
C LEU A 81 28.77 -20.16 -7.88
N ASP A 82 29.52 -21.19 -8.28
CA ASP A 82 30.56 -21.07 -9.30
C ASP A 82 29.96 -20.84 -10.70
N GLU A 83 28.87 -21.54 -11.04
CA GLU A 83 28.13 -21.35 -12.29
C GLU A 83 27.46 -19.97 -12.35
N ILE A 84 26.87 -19.51 -11.25
CA ILE A 84 26.29 -18.17 -11.14
C ILE A 84 27.36 -17.09 -11.36
N ASN A 85 28.53 -17.23 -10.72
CA ASN A 85 29.61 -16.27 -10.86
C ASN A 85 30.21 -16.27 -12.27
N ALA A 86 30.29 -17.42 -12.93
CA ALA A 86 30.72 -17.53 -14.31
C ALA A 86 29.77 -16.78 -15.27
N GLU A 87 28.46 -16.98 -15.14
CA GLU A 87 27.45 -16.27 -15.96
C GLU A 87 27.50 -14.75 -15.73
N ILE A 88 27.59 -14.31 -14.47
CA ILE A 88 27.70 -12.88 -14.14
C ILE A 88 28.96 -12.26 -14.74
N ALA A 89 30.08 -12.98 -14.72
CA ALA A 89 31.34 -12.53 -15.30
C ALA A 89 31.27 -12.43 -16.82
N GLU A 90 30.57 -13.34 -17.49
CA GLU A 90 30.32 -13.28 -18.93
C GLU A 90 29.37 -12.15 -19.32
N ALA A 91 28.27 -11.95 -18.59
CA ALA A 91 27.28 -10.92 -18.89
C ALA A 91 27.78 -9.48 -18.63
N ARG A 92 28.83 -9.32 -17.83
CA ARG A 92 29.45 -8.03 -17.48
C ARG A 92 30.70 -7.69 -18.31
N LYS A 93 31.13 -8.57 -19.23
CA LYS A 93 32.17 -8.27 -20.21
C LYS A 93 31.66 -7.31 -21.29
#